data_AF-A0A1S1JC99-F1
#
_entry.id   AF-A0A1S1JC99-F1
#
_cell.length_a   1.000
_cell.length_b   1.000
_cell.length_c   1.000
_cell.angle_alpha   90.00
_cell.angle_beta   90.00
_cell.angle_gamma   90.00
#
_symmetry.space_group_name_H-M   'P 1'
#
loop_
_entity.id
_entity.type
_entity.pdbx_description
1 polymer ?
#
loop_
_entity_poly.entity_id
_entity_poly.type
_entity_poly.pdbx_seq_one_letter_code
_entity_poly.pdbx_strand_id
1 'polypeptide(L)'
;RSETNMRDLLSCAAADSDPVDVLVDMFTVEVRHRRSAGAQHRQSVDKARKLMSLVAETPQYRLRWMEWSENLADAITEFLAGHFDLGDDVFTRSLPSRLIVHVSSNAYIWWTDAKEPHELDELVAAHRSGIGMVLAGLQRMNGGR
;
A
#
# COMPACT_ATOMS: atom_id res chain seq x y z
N ARG A 1 -9.08 -1.25 13.29
CA ARG A 1 -9.31 -2.63 12.80
C ARG A 1 -8.50 -2.88 11.52
N SER A 2 -8.69 -2.10 10.45
CA SER A 2 -7.88 -2.24 9.23
C SER A 2 -6.38 -1.96 9.45
N GLU A 3 -6.03 -0.96 10.28
CA GLU A 3 -4.64 -0.68 10.67
C GLU A 3 -3.93 -1.87 11.34
N THR A 4 -4.53 -2.40 12.40
CA THR A 4 -4.01 -3.56 13.14
C THR A 4 -3.83 -4.75 12.20
N ASN A 5 -4.81 -5.03 11.35
CA ASN A 5 -4.71 -6.11 10.36
C ASN A 5 -3.52 -5.93 9.40
N MET A 6 -3.26 -4.70 8.93
CA MET A 6 -2.12 -4.43 8.03
C MET A 6 -0.78 -4.58 8.73
N ARG A 7 -0.67 -4.14 9.99
CA ARG A 7 0.52 -4.37 10.81
C ARG A 7 0.75 -5.86 11.07
N ASP A 8 -0.31 -6.59 11.39
CA ASP A 8 -0.25 -8.03 11.61
C ASP A 8 0.22 -8.75 10.35
N LEU A 9 -0.29 -8.38 9.16
CA LEU A 9 0.17 -8.92 7.87
C LEU A 9 1.66 -8.70 7.63
N LEU A 10 2.18 -7.51 7.94
CA LEU A 10 3.61 -7.24 7.80
C LEU A 10 4.45 -8.05 8.80
N SER A 11 4.00 -8.15 10.05
CA SER A 11 4.72 -8.90 11.09
C SER A 11 4.73 -10.42 10.87
N CYS A 12 3.74 -10.95 10.16
CA CYS A 12 3.59 -12.38 9.87
C CYS A 12 4.17 -12.77 8.50
N ALA A 13 4.67 -11.82 7.71
CA ALA A 13 5.27 -12.10 6.41
C ALA A 13 6.53 -12.98 6.57
N ALA A 14 6.67 -13.99 5.72
CA ALA A 14 7.86 -14.85 5.75
C ALA A 14 9.09 -14.03 5.31
N ALA A 15 10.24 -14.28 5.93
CA ALA A 15 11.46 -13.50 5.68
C ALA A 15 11.98 -13.60 4.24
N ASP A 16 11.62 -14.67 3.51
CA ASP A 16 11.98 -14.92 2.11
C ASP A 16 10.90 -14.48 1.11
N SER A 17 9.81 -13.86 1.59
CA SER A 17 8.75 -13.31 0.72
C SER A 17 9.27 -12.16 -0.15
N ASP A 18 8.70 -12.00 -1.34
CA ASP A 18 8.92 -10.79 -2.14
C ASP A 18 8.27 -9.58 -1.43
N PRO A 19 9.05 -8.57 -1.01
CA PRO A 19 8.50 -7.41 -0.31
C PRO A 19 7.52 -6.61 -1.15
N VAL A 20 7.62 -6.62 -2.48
CA VAL A 20 6.61 -5.98 -3.35
C VAL A 20 5.28 -6.68 -3.18
N ASP A 21 5.26 -8.01 -3.25
CA ASP A 21 4.03 -8.80 -3.18
C ASP A 21 3.36 -8.66 -1.82
N VAL A 22 4.14 -8.71 -0.72
CA VAL A 22 3.64 -8.50 0.64
C VAL A 22 2.99 -7.13 0.80
N LEU A 23 3.63 -6.06 0.32
CA LEU A 23 3.11 -4.70 0.44
C LEU A 23 1.86 -4.50 -0.43
N VAL A 24 1.87 -5.01 -1.67
CA VAL A 24 0.70 -4.96 -2.57
C VAL A 24 -0.48 -5.69 -1.95
N ASP A 25 -0.26 -6.89 -1.41
CA ASP A 25 -1.30 -7.64 -0.73
C ASP A 25 -1.78 -6.86 0.49
N MET A 26 -0.90 -6.38 1.37
CA MET A 26 -1.26 -5.59 2.55
C MET A 26 -2.15 -4.38 2.23
N PHE A 27 -1.85 -3.61 1.18
CA PHE A 27 -2.69 -2.48 0.76
C PHE A 27 -4.00 -2.89 0.10
N THR A 28 -4.03 -4.00 -0.65
CA THR A 28 -5.20 -4.39 -1.46
C THR A 28 -6.05 -5.48 -0.81
N VAL A 29 -5.63 -6.03 0.33
CA VAL A 29 -6.23 -7.21 0.96
C VAL A 29 -7.70 -6.99 1.27
N GLU A 30 -8.10 -5.83 1.79
CA GLU A 30 -9.49 -5.55 2.17
C GLU A 30 -10.40 -5.39 0.94
N VAL A 31 -9.84 -4.97 -0.19
CA VAL A 31 -10.54 -4.89 -1.48
C VAL A 31 -10.67 -6.29 -2.09
N ARG A 32 -9.63 -7.14 -1.93
CA ARG A 32 -9.56 -8.51 -2.46
C ARG A 32 -10.27 -9.56 -1.61
N HIS A 33 -10.29 -9.44 -0.28
CA HIS A 33 -10.81 -10.46 0.66
C HIS A 33 -12.31 -10.66 0.55
N ARG A 34 -13.02 -9.70 -0.04
CA ARG A 34 -14.41 -9.85 -0.42
C ARG A 34 -14.55 -10.61 -1.76
N ARG A 35 -13.71 -11.63 -1.95
CA ARG A 35 -13.77 -12.64 -3.00
C ARG A 35 -14.86 -13.64 -2.63
N SER A 36 -16.10 -13.27 -2.90
CA SER A 36 -17.22 -14.22 -3.01
C SER A 36 -17.54 -14.36 -4.49
N ALA A 37 -17.62 -15.57 -5.03
CA ALA A 37 -17.83 -15.79 -6.47
C ALA A 37 -19.10 -15.07 -6.98
N GLY A 38 -18.99 -14.36 -8.11
CA GLY A 38 -20.13 -13.74 -8.81
C GLY A 38 -20.47 -12.30 -8.38
N ALA A 39 -21.77 -11.95 -8.42
CA ALA A 39 -22.29 -10.59 -8.22
C ALA A 39 -21.88 -9.95 -6.87
N GLN A 40 -21.60 -10.78 -5.86
CA GLN A 40 -21.17 -10.34 -4.54
C GLN A 40 -19.75 -9.75 -4.55
N HIS A 41 -18.86 -10.20 -5.44
CA HIS A 41 -17.52 -9.63 -5.63
C HIS A 41 -17.60 -8.20 -6.19
N ARG A 42 -18.37 -8.00 -7.26
CA ARG A 42 -18.53 -6.68 -7.90
C ARG A 42 -19.11 -5.67 -6.91
N GLN A 43 -20.17 -6.02 -6.19
CA GLN A 43 -20.77 -5.14 -5.18
C GLN A 43 -19.77 -4.76 -4.07
N SER A 44 -18.90 -5.69 -3.71
CA SER A 44 -17.84 -5.46 -2.74
C SER A 44 -16.81 -4.43 -3.24
N VAL A 45 -16.35 -4.60 -4.49
CA VAL A 45 -15.36 -3.73 -5.13
C VAL A 45 -15.95 -2.33 -5.28
N ASP A 46 -17.21 -2.22 -5.69
CA ASP A 46 -17.92 -0.94 -5.78
C ASP A 46 -18.05 -0.23 -4.42
N LYS A 47 -18.31 -0.99 -3.34
CA LYS A 47 -18.30 -0.45 -1.98
C LYS A 47 -16.92 0.05 -1.56
N ALA A 48 -15.86 -0.68 -1.89
CA ALA A 48 -14.48 -0.26 -1.62
C ALA A 48 -14.13 0.99 -2.44
N ARG A 49 -14.49 1.02 -3.73
CA ARG A 49 -14.30 2.19 -4.60
C ARG A 49 -15.00 3.42 -4.03
N LYS A 50 -16.28 3.30 -3.68
CA LYS A 50 -17.04 4.40 -3.08
C LYS A 50 -16.43 4.91 -1.77
N LEU A 51 -15.94 4.00 -0.92
CA LEU A 51 -15.23 4.38 0.30
C LEU A 51 -13.95 5.16 -0.02
N MET A 52 -13.14 4.69 -0.96
CA MET A 52 -11.90 5.35 -1.33
C MET A 52 -12.14 6.70 -2.04
N SER A 53 -13.19 6.83 -2.85
CA SER A 53 -13.63 8.13 -3.39
C SER A 53 -13.98 9.11 -2.26
N LEU A 54 -14.74 8.67 -1.25
CA LEU A 54 -15.06 9.50 -0.09
C LEU A 54 -13.79 9.93 0.67
N VAL A 55 -12.81 9.02 0.83
CA VAL A 55 -11.52 9.34 1.44
C VAL A 55 -10.78 10.42 0.65
N ALA A 56 -10.75 10.32 -0.69
CA ALA A 56 -10.07 11.28 -1.55
C ALA A 56 -10.75 12.67 -1.58
N GLU A 57 -12.09 12.70 -1.60
CA GLU A 57 -12.88 13.93 -1.81
C GLU A 57 -13.18 14.67 -0.50
N THR A 58 -13.20 13.99 0.64
CA THR A 58 -13.62 14.56 1.92
C THR A 58 -12.42 14.95 2.79
N PRO A 59 -12.24 16.24 3.12
CA PRO A 59 -11.08 16.71 3.89
C PRO A 59 -10.86 16.00 5.23
N GLN A 60 -11.94 15.70 5.97
CA GLN A 60 -11.85 15.03 7.27
C GLN A 60 -11.34 13.59 7.13
N TYR A 61 -11.73 12.88 6.07
CA TYR A 61 -11.21 11.53 5.81
C TYR A 61 -9.77 11.56 5.31
N ARG A 62 -9.36 12.59 4.56
CA ARG A 62 -7.95 12.79 4.19
C ARG A 62 -7.05 13.03 5.39
N LEU A 63 -7.48 13.87 6.34
CA LEU A 63 -6.72 14.10 7.57
C LEU A 63 -6.55 12.81 8.37
N ARG A 64 -7.64 12.05 8.52
CA ARG A 64 -7.58 10.74 9.19
C ARG A 64 -6.69 9.74 8.46
N TRP A 65 -6.72 9.74 7.13
CA TRP A 65 -5.82 8.93 6.31
C TRP A 65 -4.35 9.32 6.54
N MET A 66 -4.05 10.62 6.61
CA MET A 66 -2.71 11.13 6.88
C MET A 66 -2.18 10.68 8.25
N GLU A 67 -2.95 10.89 9.32
CA GLU A 67 -2.60 10.41 10.67
C GLU A 67 -2.37 8.90 10.71
N TRP A 68 -3.27 8.15 10.06
CA TRP A 68 -3.16 6.70 9.97
C TRP A 68 -1.90 6.26 9.19
N SER A 69 -1.55 7.01 8.16
CA SER A 69 -0.42 6.70 7.29
C SER A 69 0.94 6.88 7.96
N GLU A 70 1.05 7.74 8.98
CA GLU A 70 2.26 7.87 9.79
C GLU A 70 2.55 6.59 10.58
N ASN A 71 1.56 6.07 11.31
CA ASN A 71 1.70 4.81 12.06
C ASN A 71 2.00 3.62 11.14
N LEU A 72 1.42 3.62 9.93
CA LEU A 72 1.65 2.58 8.93
C LEU A 72 3.08 2.66 8.36
N ALA A 73 3.62 3.88 8.18
CA ALA A 73 4.97 4.07 7.69
C ALA A 73 6.01 3.47 8.66
N ASP A 74 5.80 3.54 9.97
CA ASP A 74 6.70 2.92 10.94
C ASP A 74 6.73 1.39 10.77
N ALA A 75 5.57 0.74 10.67
CA ALA A 75 5.46 -0.71 10.48
C ALA A 75 6.08 -1.16 9.13
N ILE A 76 5.89 -0.38 8.06
CA ILE A 76 6.53 -0.65 6.76
C ILE A 76 8.05 -0.49 6.89
N THR A 77 8.53 0.49 7.65
CA THR A 77 9.98 0.70 7.86
C THR A 77 10.61 -0.50 8.58
N GLU A 78 9.95 -1.02 9.62
CA GLU A 78 10.38 -2.23 10.34
C GLU A 78 10.41 -3.45 9.40
N PHE A 79 9.35 -3.65 8.62
CA PHE A 79 9.30 -4.71 7.62
C PHE A 79 10.45 -4.60 6.61
N LEU A 80 10.65 -3.43 6.01
CA LEU A 80 11.71 -3.21 5.02
C LEU A 80 13.11 -3.41 5.59
N ALA A 81 13.34 -3.09 6.86
CA ALA A 81 14.62 -3.31 7.53
C ALA A 81 15.01 -4.80 7.63
N GLY A 82 14.04 -5.72 7.53
CA GLY A 82 14.29 -7.16 7.43
C GLY A 82 14.76 -7.61 6.04
N HIS A 83 14.50 -6.81 5.00
CA HIS A 83 14.78 -7.17 3.60
C HIS A 83 15.89 -6.33 2.95
N PHE A 84 16.17 -5.14 3.46
CA PHE A 84 17.12 -4.18 2.88
C PHE A 84 17.99 -3.54 3.95
N ASP A 85 19.25 -3.24 3.61
CA ASP A 85 20.04 -2.26 4.37
C ASP A 85 19.43 -0.88 4.13
N LEU A 86 18.80 -0.31 5.16
CA LEU A 86 18.18 1.03 5.11
C LEU A 86 19.11 2.12 5.63
N GLY A 87 20.30 1.77 6.12
CA GLY A 87 21.21 2.68 6.81
C GLY A 87 20.73 3.14 8.19
N ASP A 88 21.56 3.98 8.81
CA ASP A 88 21.41 4.46 10.20
C ASP A 88 20.82 5.87 10.31
N ASP A 89 20.82 6.65 9.23
CA ASP A 89 20.25 7.99 9.23
C ASP A 89 18.71 7.93 9.30
N VAL A 90 18.14 8.55 10.32
CA VAL A 90 16.70 8.48 10.66
C VAL A 90 15.82 8.94 9.49
N PHE A 91 16.25 9.97 8.77
CA PHE A 91 15.48 10.52 7.66
C PHE A 91 15.44 9.54 6.49
N THR A 92 16.60 9.11 6.00
CA THR A 92 16.71 8.20 4.86
C THR A 92 16.14 6.81 5.15
N ARG A 93 16.26 6.33 6.39
CA ARG A 93 15.68 5.05 6.83
C ARG A 93 14.16 5.01 6.73
N SER A 94 13.48 6.11 7.04
CA SER A 94 12.01 6.20 7.02
C SER A 94 11.43 6.68 5.68
N LEU A 95 12.26 7.19 4.78
CA LEU A 95 11.79 7.74 3.51
C LEU A 95 11.09 6.71 2.59
N PRO A 96 11.56 5.46 2.45
CA PRO A 96 10.94 4.49 1.56
C PRO A 96 9.51 4.14 1.94
N SER A 97 9.22 3.97 3.24
CA SER A 97 7.88 3.66 3.73
C SER A 97 6.90 4.81 3.46
N ARG A 98 7.33 6.06 3.65
CA ARG A 98 6.55 7.27 3.31
C ARG A 98 6.27 7.34 1.81
N LEU A 99 7.25 7.05 0.96
CA LEU A 99 7.06 6.99 -0.49
C LEU A 99 6.07 5.89 -0.90
N ILE A 100 6.13 4.71 -0.27
CA ILE A 100 5.20 3.60 -0.50
C ILE A 100 3.76 3.99 -0.12
N VAL A 101 3.58 4.64 1.04
CA VAL A 101 2.29 5.19 1.46
C VAL A 101 1.75 6.19 0.42
N HIS A 102 2.60 7.07 -0.09
CA HIS A 102 2.22 8.01 -1.15
C HIS A 102 1.84 7.30 -2.45
N VAL A 103 2.57 6.26 -2.86
CA VAL A 103 2.22 5.42 -4.01
C VAL A 103 0.83 4.83 -3.84
N SER A 104 0.55 4.21 -2.69
CA SER A 104 -0.76 3.59 -2.44
C SER A 104 -1.89 4.63 -2.49
N SER A 105 -1.67 5.78 -1.86
CA SER A 105 -2.64 6.90 -1.89
C SER A 105 -2.94 7.33 -3.33
N ASN A 106 -1.91 7.50 -4.17
CA ASN A 106 -2.08 7.87 -5.58
C ASN A 106 -2.77 6.76 -6.39
N ALA A 107 -2.43 5.49 -6.16
CA ALA A 107 -3.06 4.36 -6.84
C ALA A 107 -4.57 4.29 -6.55
N TYR A 108 -4.98 4.55 -5.31
CA TYR A 108 -6.40 4.63 -4.94
C TYR A 108 -7.12 5.83 -5.55
N ILE A 109 -6.48 7.01 -5.57
CA ILE A 109 -7.05 8.20 -6.23
C ILE A 109 -7.26 7.92 -7.72
N TRP A 110 -6.23 7.39 -8.39
CA TRP A 110 -6.29 7.03 -9.80
C TRP A 110 -7.40 6.01 -10.08
N TRP A 111 -7.47 4.92 -9.30
CA TRP A 111 -8.49 3.89 -9.47
C TRP A 111 -9.93 4.34 -9.22
N THR A 112 -10.10 5.39 -8.41
CA THR A 112 -11.43 5.95 -8.08
C THR A 112 -11.85 7.07 -9.01
N ASP A 113 -11.01 7.49 -9.96
CA ASP A 113 -11.36 8.54 -10.91
C ASP A 113 -12.56 8.11 -11.77
N ALA A 114 -13.66 8.83 -11.65
CA ALA A 114 -14.90 8.55 -12.37
C ALA A 114 -14.80 8.82 -13.88
N LYS A 115 -13.76 9.54 -14.34
CA LYS A 115 -13.53 9.83 -15.77
C LYS A 115 -13.09 8.58 -16.54
N GLU A 116 -12.32 7.71 -15.89
CA GLU A 116 -11.78 6.49 -16.46
C GLU A 116 -11.97 5.35 -15.44
N PRO A 117 -13.05 4.56 -15.55
CA PRO A 117 -13.30 3.50 -14.58
C PRO A 117 -12.26 2.37 -14.73
N HIS A 118 -11.37 2.26 -13.75
CA HIS A 118 -10.34 1.22 -13.68
C HIS A 118 -10.82 -0.03 -12.94
N GLU A 119 -10.43 -1.20 -13.42
CA GLU A 119 -10.71 -2.49 -12.78
C GLU A 119 -9.82 -2.75 -11.55
N LEU A 120 -10.19 -3.74 -10.72
CA LEU A 120 -9.40 -4.08 -9.52
C LEU A 120 -7.99 -4.56 -9.87
N ASP A 121 -7.83 -5.32 -10.94
CA ASP A 121 -6.51 -5.83 -11.35
C ASP A 121 -5.58 -4.68 -11.78
N GLU A 122 -6.15 -3.59 -12.31
CA GLU A 122 -5.41 -2.37 -12.62
C GLU A 122 -4.93 -1.64 -11.35
N LEU A 123 -5.75 -1.58 -10.30
CA LEU A 123 -5.34 -1.05 -8.98
C LEU A 123 -4.15 -1.85 -8.41
N VAL A 124 -4.22 -3.18 -8.50
CA VAL A 124 -3.16 -4.08 -8.04
C VAL A 124 -1.88 -3.87 -8.86
N ALA A 125 -1.99 -3.75 -10.18
CA ALA A 125 -0.87 -3.45 -11.06
C ALA A 125 -0.24 -2.08 -10.78
N ALA A 126 -1.05 -1.05 -10.51
CA ALA A 126 -0.58 0.28 -10.15
C ALA A 126 0.22 0.27 -8.83
N HIS A 127 -0.29 -0.42 -7.80
CA HIS A 127 0.44 -0.62 -6.55
C HIS A 127 1.76 -1.34 -6.78
N ARG A 128 1.74 -2.47 -7.51
CA ARG A 128 2.95 -3.27 -7.79
C ARG A 128 4.01 -2.45 -8.53
N SER A 129 3.60 -1.70 -9.54
CA SER A 129 4.49 -0.84 -10.33
C SER A 129 5.12 0.27 -9.48
N GLY A 130 4.31 1.02 -8.73
CA GLY A 130 4.82 2.12 -7.91
C GLY A 130 5.69 1.66 -6.73
N ILE A 131 5.29 0.59 -6.03
CA ILE A 131 6.07 0.02 -4.92
C ILE A 131 7.38 -0.56 -5.46
N GLY A 132 7.32 -1.31 -6.56
CA GLY A 132 8.50 -1.83 -7.23
C GLY A 132 9.49 -0.73 -7.64
N MET A 133 9.00 0.43 -8.09
CA MET A 133 9.85 1.58 -8.39
C MET A 133 10.61 2.10 -7.17
N VAL A 134 9.94 2.23 -6.02
CA VAL A 134 10.58 2.68 -4.77
C VAL A 134 11.64 1.68 -4.33
N LEU A 135 11.31 0.39 -4.30
CA LEU A 135 12.22 -0.67 -3.83
C LEU A 135 13.39 -0.92 -4.80
N ALA A 136 13.21 -0.74 -6.10
CA ALA A 136 14.31 -0.78 -7.07
C ALA A 136 15.36 0.31 -6.80
N GLY A 137 14.95 1.46 -6.26
CA GLY A 137 15.86 2.50 -5.79
C GLY A 137 16.77 2.01 -4.65
N LEU A 138 16.20 1.29 -3.68
CA LEU A 138 16.94 0.72 -2.55
C LEU A 138 17.93 -0.37 -2.98
N GLN A 139 17.51 -1.27 -3.88
CA GLN A 139 18.38 -2.33 -4.39
C GLN A 139 19.62 -1.76 -5.10
N ARG A 140 19.46 -0.67 -5.85
CA ARG A 140 20.58 0.01 -6.52
C ARG A 140 21.53 0.69 -5.53
N MET A 141 21.01 1.23 -4.42
CA MET A 141 21.85 1.80 -3.36
C MET A 141 22.69 0.72 -2.67
N ASN A 142 22.13 -0.48 -2.48
CA ASN A 142 22.83 -1.58 -1.81
C ASN A 142 23.81 -2.33 -2.72
N GLY A 143 23.52 -2.42 -4.03
CA GLY A 143 24.41 -3.06 -5.01
C GLY A 143 25.53 -2.17 -5.56
N GLY A 144 25.55 -0.88 -5.20
CA GLY A 144 26.59 0.08 -5.59
C GLY A 144 27.74 0.23 -4.58
N ARG A 145 27.79 -0.62 -3.55
CA ARG A 145 28.91 -0.71 -2.59
C ARG A 145 29.85 -1.84 -2.94
#